data_AF-A0A1F8TTW7-F1
#
_entry.id   AF-A0A1F8TTW7-F1
#
_cell.length_a   1.000
_cell.length_b   1.000
_cell.length_c   1.000
_cell.angle_alpha   90.00
_cell.angle_beta   90.00
_cell.angle_gamma   90.00
#
_symmetry.space_group_name_H-M   'P 1'
#
loop_
_entity.id
_entity.type
_entity.pdbx_description
1 polymer ?
#
loop_
_entity_poly.entity_id
_entity_poly.type
_entity_poly.pdbx_seq_one_letter_code
_entity_poly.pdbx_strand_id
1 'polypeptide(L)' 'MENENTLRRLKTIEGHLRGVIRMVEEDAYCIDVIRQIQAVEAALNKISSQILENHLNSCVITAIKGDNLKERERVL' A
#
# COMPACT_ATOMS: atom_id res chain seq x y z
N MET A 1 11.68 -4.68 7.21
CA MET A 1 10.75 -4.42 6.10
C MET A 1 11.52 -4.60 4.80
N GLU A 2 11.19 -5.59 3.97
CA GLU A 2 11.79 -5.71 2.63
C GLU A 2 11.27 -4.55 1.76
N ASN A 3 11.99 -3.44 1.81
CA ASN A 3 11.54 -2.17 1.24
C ASN A 3 11.55 -2.16 -0.28
N GLU A 4 12.39 -2.96 -0.93
CA GLU A 4 12.60 -2.87 -2.39
C GLU A 4 11.38 -3.34 -3.20
N ASN A 5 10.72 -4.45 -2.80
CA ASN A 5 9.54 -4.97 -3.50
C ASN A 5 8.35 -4.01 -3.34
N THR A 6 8.10 -3.56 -2.11
CA THR A 6 7.06 -2.57 -1.80
C THR A 6 7.28 -1.28 -2.58
N LEU A 7 8.52 -0.75 -2.58
CA LEU A 7 8.88 0.45 -3.32
C LEU A 7 8.68 0.27 -4.84
N ARG A 8 9.07 -0.88 -5.39
CA ARG A 8 8.87 -1.19 -6.81
C ARG A 8 7.38 -1.18 -7.17
N ARG A 9 6.53 -1.78 -6.33
CA ARG A 9 5.08 -1.81 -6.54
C ARG A 9 4.46 -0.42 -6.44
N LEU A 10 4.89 0.39 -5.48
CA LEU A 10 4.44 1.79 -5.36
C LEU A 10 4.80 2.60 -6.61
N LYS A 11 6.01 2.44 -7.16
CA LYS A 11 6.41 3.08 -8.43
C LYS A 11 5.56 2.62 -9.61
N THR A 12 5.17 1.35 -9.66
CA THR A 12 4.22 0.85 -10.69
C THR A 12 2.85 1.52 -10.54
N ILE A 13 2.33 1.61 -9.31
CA ILE A 13 1.04 2.26 -9.04
C ILE A 13 1.09 3.74 -9.39
N GLU A 14 2.19 4.44 -9.10
CA GLU A 14 2.41 5.82 -9.53
C GLU A 14 2.26 5.97 -11.05
N GLY A 15 2.85 5.05 -11.82
CA GLY A 15 2.70 5.00 -13.28
C GLY A 15 1.24 4.81 -13.73
N HIS A 16 0.49 3.94 -13.07
CA HIS A 16 -0.94 3.74 -13.35
C HIS A 16 -1.77 4.98 -13.01
N LEU A 17 -1.48 5.63 -11.87
CA LEU A 17 -2.17 6.86 -11.48
C LEU A 17 -1.90 8.00 -12.47
N ARG A 18 -0.66 8.13 -12.97
CA ARG A 18 -0.35 9.06 -14.08
C ARG A 18 -1.15 8.73 -15.35
N GLY A 19 -1.43 7.45 -15.59
CA GLY A 19 -2.33 7.02 -16.68
C GLY A 19 -3.76 7.50 -16.47
N VAL A 20 -4.31 7.34 -15.27
CA VAL A 20 -5.65 7.85 -14.90
C VAL A 20 -5.74 9.37 -15.10
N ILE A 21 -4.72 10.12 -14.66
CA ILE A 21 -4.67 11.58 -14.85
C ILE A 21 -4.80 11.94 -16.34
N ARG A 22 -4.01 11.30 -17.21
CA ARG A 22 -4.11 11.53 -18.66
C ARG A 22 -5.50 11.20 -19.22
N MET A 23 -6.12 10.11 -18.76
CA MET A 23 -7.48 9.76 -19.20
C MET A 23 -8.50 10.87 -18.85
N VAL A 24 -8.34 11.54 -17.71
CA VAL A 24 -9.20 12.67 -17.34
C VAL A 24 -8.88 13.90 -18.20
N GLU A 25 -7.59 14.19 -18.43
CA GLU A 25 -7.17 15.31 -19.29
C GLU A 25 -7.65 15.16 -20.74
N GLU A 26 -7.74 13.93 -21.23
CA GLU A 26 -8.18 13.57 -22.59
C GLU A 26 -9.71 13.37 -22.70
N ASP A 27 -10.47 13.66 -21.63
CA ASP A 27 -11.94 13.50 -21.56
C ASP A 27 -12.39 12.08 -21.93
N ALA A 28 -11.63 11.07 -21.49
CA ALA A 28 -11.90 9.66 -21.75
C ALA A 28 -13.23 9.19 -21.12
N TYR A 29 -13.77 8.11 -21.66
CA TYR A 29 -15.04 7.56 -21.21
C TYR A 29 -15.03 7.26 -19.70
N CYS A 30 -16.01 7.82 -18.97
CA CYS A 30 -15.99 7.84 -17.51
C CYS A 30 -15.92 6.44 -16.88
N ILE A 31 -16.54 5.42 -17.50
CA ILE A 31 -16.51 4.05 -16.98
C ILE A 31 -15.09 3.47 -17.04
N ASP A 32 -14.32 3.80 -18.06
CA ASP A 32 -12.95 3.32 -18.18
C ASP A 32 -12.03 4.02 -17.17
N VAL A 33 -12.23 5.31 -16.92
CA VAL A 33 -11.55 6.05 -15.85
C VAL A 33 -11.84 5.39 -14.49
N ILE A 34 -13.11 5.13 -14.18
CA ILE A 34 -13.54 4.47 -12.94
C ILE A 34 -12.88 3.10 -12.77
N ARG A 35 -12.84 2.29 -13.85
CA ARG A 35 -12.17 0.98 -13.82
C ARG A 35 -10.68 1.09 -13.52
N GLN A 36 -9.99 2.08 -14.08
CA GLN A 36 -8.57 2.28 -13.81
C GLN A 36 -8.32 2.78 -12.38
N ILE A 37 -9.19 3.64 -11.84
CA ILE A 37 -9.15 4.05 -10.42
C ILE A 37 -9.29 2.81 -9.51
N GLN A 38 -10.28 1.95 -9.77
CA GLN A 38 -10.48 0.72 -9.00
C GLN A 38 -9.27 -0.21 -9.05
N ALA A 39 -8.58 -0.28 -10.19
CA ALA A 39 -7.34 -1.05 -10.32
C ALA A 39 -6.20 -0.48 -9.46
N VAL A 40 -6.07 0.86 -9.39
CA VAL A 40 -5.12 1.56 -8.51
C VAL A 40 -5.44 1.29 -7.05
N GLU A 41 -6.70 1.42 -6.64
CA GLU A 41 -7.16 1.15 -5.27
C GLU A 41 -6.87 -0.29 -4.86
N ALA A 42 -7.19 -1.27 -5.71
CA ALA A 42 -6.93 -2.68 -5.43
C ALA A 42 -5.43 -2.96 -5.24
N ALA A 43 -4.56 -2.32 -6.03
CA ALA A 43 -3.12 -2.46 -5.91
C ALA A 43 -2.60 -1.84 -4.61
N LEU A 44 -3.11 -0.66 -4.21
CA LEU A 44 -2.77 -0.01 -2.94
C LEU A 44 -3.21 -0.85 -1.74
N ASN A 45 -4.43 -1.38 -1.76
CA ASN A 45 -4.96 -2.25 -0.71
C ASN A 45 -4.08 -3.48 -0.51
N LYS A 46 -3.62 -4.10 -1.61
CA LYS A 46 -2.68 -5.23 -1.53
C LYS A 46 -1.38 -4.86 -0.83
N ILE A 47 -0.79 -3.70 -1.15
CA ILE A 47 0.43 -3.23 -0.50
C ILE A 47 0.18 -2.95 0.98
N SER A 48 -0.94 -2.30 1.31
CA SER A 48 -1.33 -2.00 2.69
C SER A 48 -1.42 -3.27 3.53
N SER A 49 -2.13 -4.29 3.04
CA SER A 49 -2.23 -5.60 3.71
C SER A 49 -0.87 -6.26 3.92
N GLN A 50 0.03 -6.20 2.93
CA GLN A 50 1.38 -6.76 3.07
C GLN A 50 2.23 -6.01 4.10
N ILE A 51 2.13 -4.68 4.16
CA ILE A 51 2.83 -3.88 5.17
C ILE A 51 2.29 -4.20 6.57
N LEU A 52 0.97 -4.31 6.71
CA LEU A 52 0.32 -4.67 7.97
C LEU A 52 0.74 -6.07 8.43
N GLU A 53 0.69 -7.07 7.54
CA GLU A 53 1.13 -8.43 7.84
C GLU A 53 2.59 -8.45 8.34
N ASN A 54 3.47 -7.69 7.68
CA ASN A 54 4.86 -7.56 8.12
C ASN A 54 4.99 -6.89 9.50
N HIS A 55 4.19 -5.85 9.79
CA HIS A 55 4.15 -5.20 11.11
C HIS A 55 3.73 -6.17 12.20
N LEU A 56 2.67 -6.94 11.96
CA LEU A 56 2.19 -7.95 12.89
C LEU A 56 3.24 -9.05 13.13
N ASN A 57 3.87 -9.55 12.06
CA ASN A 57 4.84 -10.65 12.14
C ASN A 57 6.23 -10.26 12.66
N SER A 58 6.55 -8.96 12.73
CA SER A 58 7.87 -8.49 13.19
C SER A 58 7.76 -7.63 14.43
N CYS A 59 7.29 -6.38 14.29
CA CYS A 59 7.21 -5.40 15.36
C CYS A 59 6.34 -5.89 16.52
N VAL A 60 5.13 -6.40 16.24
CA VAL A 60 4.20 -6.85 17.28
C VAL A 60 4.73 -8.10 17.99
N ILE A 61 5.16 -9.13 17.25
CA ILE A 61 5.74 -10.35 17.86
C ILE A 61 6.97 -10.03 18.71
N THR A 62 7.83 -9.13 18.25
CA THR A 62 9.04 -8.73 18.99
C THR A 62 8.68 -8.00 20.28
N ALA A 63 7.76 -7.03 20.22
CA ALA A 63 7.33 -6.27 21.38
C ALA A 63 6.62 -7.13 22.43
N ILE A 64 5.81 -8.11 22.01
CA ILE A 64 5.16 -9.06 22.92
C ILE A 64 6.21 -9.95 23.62
N LYS A 65 7.25 -10.39 22.92
CA LYS A 65 8.32 -11.22 23.50
C LYS A 65 9.28 -10.43 24.40
N GLY A 66 9.43 -9.12 24.19
CA GLY A 66 10.25 -8.25 25.03
C GLY A 66 9.52 -7.76 26.29
N ASP A 67 10.27 -7.34 27.30
CA ASP A 67 9.72 -6.88 28.59
C ASP A 67 9.40 -5.37 28.63
N ASN A 68 9.54 -4.66 27.50
CA ASN A 68 9.38 -3.21 27.42
C ASN A 68 7.92 -2.80 27.14
N LEU A 69 7.21 -2.35 28.18
CA LEU A 69 5.83 -1.88 28.06
C LEU A 69 5.64 -0.73 27.06
N LYS A 70 6.59 0.21 26.98
CA LYS A 70 6.52 1.34 26.01
C LYS A 70 6.68 0.90 24.55
N GLU A 71 7.32 -0.24 24.33
CA GLU A 71 7.46 -0.83 23.01
C GLU A 71 6.19 -1.56 22.59
N ARG A 72 5.52 -2.23 23.55
CA ARG A 72 4.20 -2.87 23.35
C ARG A 72 3.12 -1.86 23.00
N GLU A 73 3.06 -0.71 23.67
CA GLU A 73 2.08 0.34 23.35
C GLU A 73 2.29 0.96 21.96
N ARG A 74 3.53 0.97 21.44
CA ARG A 74 3.84 1.59 20.14
C ARG A 74 3.44 0.77 18.92
N VAL A 75 3.18 -0.52 19.11
CA VAL A 75 2.88 -1.47 18.02
C VAL A 75 1.41 -1.89 17.98
N LEU A 76 0.65 -1.52 19.02
CA LEU A 76 -0.81 -1.63 19.10
C LEU A 76 -1.49 -0.50 18.32
#